data_AF-A0AA43LAE1-F1
#
_entry.id   AF-A0AA43LAE1-F1
#
_cell.length_a   1.000
_cell.length_b   1.000
_cell.length_c   1.000
_cell.angle_alpha   90.00
_cell.angle_beta   90.00
_cell.angle_gamma   90.00
#
_symmetry.space_group_name_H-M   'P 1'
#
loop_
_entity.id
_entity.type
_entity.pdbx_description
1 polymer ?
#
loop_
_entity_poly.entity_id
_entity_poly.type
_entity_poly.pdbx_seq_one_letter_code
_entity_poly.pdbx_strand_id
1 'polypeptide(L)' 'MDKKLKQSLKVAAVRRELIVIWLLSGEKIKGIAEVATDPERVKINAIDGPVWVQINDVESISRVVRLRVEGETDK' A
#
# COMPACT_ATOMS: atom_id res chain seq x y z
N MET A 1 1.97 -17.57 -5.26
CA MET A 1 1.77 -16.17 -4.84
C MET A 1 2.69 -15.84 -3.68
N ASP A 2 3.39 -14.72 -3.75
CA ASP A 2 4.41 -14.35 -2.77
C ASP A 2 3.78 -14.00 -1.41
N LYS A 3 4.07 -14.80 -0.37
CA LYS A 3 3.61 -14.54 1.00
C LYS A 3 4.08 -13.17 1.52
N LYS A 4 5.22 -12.67 1.04
CA LYS A 4 5.78 -11.36 1.43
C LYS A 4 4.94 -10.21 0.90
N LEU A 5 4.37 -10.34 -0.30
CA LEU A 5 3.51 -9.33 -0.91
C LEU A 5 2.23 -9.13 -0.10
N LYS A 6 1.52 -10.23 0.19
CA LYS A 6 0.30 -10.22 1.03
C LYS A 6 0.57 -9.58 2.40
N GLN A 7 1.67 -9.97 3.05
CA GLN A 7 2.05 -9.40 4.33
C GLN A 7 2.34 -7.90 4.23
N SER A 8 3.02 -7.45 3.18
CA SER A 8 3.38 -6.05 3.02
C SER A 8 2.16 -5.16 2.74
N LEU A 9 1.20 -5.64 1.94
CA LEU A 9 -0.09 -4.97 1.74
C LEU A 9 -0.89 -4.89 3.05
N LYS A 10 -0.93 -5.98 3.82
CA LYS A 10 -1.60 -5.99 5.14
C LYS A 10 -0.99 -4.96 6.09
N VAL A 11 0.34 -4.88 6.17
CA VAL A 11 1.03 -3.90 7.01
C VAL A 11 0.71 -2.47 6.54
N ALA A 12 0.76 -2.21 5.23
CA ALA A 12 0.43 -0.91 4.67
C ALA A 12 -1.01 -0.48 4.99
N ALA A 13 -1.97 -1.40 4.87
CA ALA A 13 -3.37 -1.16 5.19
C ALA A 13 -3.59 -0.84 6.67
N VAL A 14 -3.00 -1.63 7.57
CA VAL A 14 -3.08 -1.41 9.03
C VAL A 14 -2.47 -0.08 9.43
N ARG A 15 -1.35 0.31 8.80
CA ARG A 15 -0.64 1.56 9.09
C ARG A 15 -1.17 2.77 8.32
N ARG A 16 -2.19 2.57 7.46
CA ARG A 16 -2.74 3.59 6.54
C ARG A 16 -1.63 4.29 5.77
N GLU A 17 -0.69 3.52 5.27
CA GLU A 17 0.47 4.03 4.54
C GLU A 17 0.08 4.42 3.12
N LEU A 18 0.71 5.48 2.63
CA LEU A 18 0.73 5.77 1.21
C LEU A 18 1.56 4.70 0.51
N ILE A 19 0.97 4.06 -0.49
CA ILE A 19 1.65 3.06 -1.29
C ILE A 19 1.55 3.36 -2.78
N VAL A 20 2.45 2.72 -3.50
CA VAL A 20 2.42 2.64 -4.96
C VAL A 20 2.37 1.15 -5.31
N ILE A 21 1.39 0.78 -6.13
CA ILE A 21 1.19 -0.57 -6.63
C ILE A 21 1.46 -0.55 -8.14
N TRP A 22 2.23 -1.53 -8.60
CA TRP A 22 2.38 -1.85 -10.02
C TRP A 22 1.57 -3.12 -10.29
N LEU A 23 0.68 -3.03 -11.28
CA LEU A 23 -0.12 -4.15 -11.73
C LEU A 23 0.59 -4.89 -12.85
N LEU A 24 0.27 -6.17 -13.01
CA LEU A 24 0.75 -7.00 -14.12
C LEU A 24 0.34 -6.43 -15.50
N SER A 25 -0.69 -5.58 -15.56
CA SER A 25 -1.09 -4.84 -16.76
C SER A 25 -0.10 -3.73 -17.16
N GLY A 26 0.85 -3.38 -16.28
CA GLY A 26 1.71 -2.20 -16.41
C GLY A 26 1.11 -0.91 -15.84
N GLU A 27 -0.14 -0.95 -15.36
CA GLU A 27 -0.77 0.18 -14.70
C GLU A 27 -0.18 0.43 -13.31
N LYS A 28 -0.19 1.70 -12.89
CA LYS A 28 0.31 2.14 -11.60
C LYS A 28 -0.80 2.80 -10.79
N ILE A 29 -1.04 2.30 -9.59
CA ILE A 29 -2.00 2.87 -8.65
C ILE A 29 -1.26 3.46 -7.46
N LYS A 30 -1.56 4.73 -7.13
CA LYS A 30 -1.01 5.41 -5.96
C LYS A 30 -2.14 5.83 -5.04
N GLY A 31 -2.04 5.48 -3.76
CA GLY A 31 -3.06 5.84 -2.78
C GLY A 31 -2.78 5.28 -1.39
N ILE A 32 -3.70 5.54 -0.48
CA ILE A 32 -3.62 5.04 0.89
C ILE A 32 -4.23 3.64 0.93
N ALA A 33 -3.49 2.67 1.45
CA ALA A 33 -4.03 1.33 1.65
C ALA A 33 -5.04 1.32 2.81
N GLU A 34 -6.18 0.68 2.61
CA GLU A 34 -7.22 0.48 3.62
C GLU A 34 -7.41 -1.00 3.95
N VAL A 35 -7.75 -1.27 5.21
CA VAL A 35 -8.10 -2.63 5.64
C VAL A 35 -9.40 -3.04 4.97
N ALA A 36 -9.40 -4.21 4.33
CA ALA A 36 -10.56 -4.82 3.72
C ALA A 36 -10.88 -6.17 4.38
N THR A 37 -12.13 -6.61 4.26
CA THR A 37 -12.58 -7.92 4.73
C THR A 37 -12.29 -9.04 3.72
N ASP A 38 -12.10 -8.70 2.44
CA ASP A 38 -11.76 -9.65 1.39
C ASP A 38 -10.24 -9.96 1.44
N PRO A 39 -9.84 -11.23 1.67
CA PRO A 39 -8.43 -11.62 1.77
C PRO A 39 -7.69 -11.62 0.42
N GLU A 40 -8.41 -11.55 -0.70
CA GLU A 40 -7.84 -11.57 -2.06
C GLU A 40 -7.83 -10.21 -2.73
N ARG A 41 -8.39 -9.18 -2.08
CA ARG A 41 -8.43 -7.80 -2.59
C ARG A 41 -7.87 -6.82 -1.57
N VAL A 42 -7.25 -5.75 -2.08
CA VAL A 42 -6.90 -4.58 -1.29
C VAL A 42 -7.70 -3.38 -1.78
N LYS A 43 -8.18 -2.57 -0.84
CA LYS A 43 -8.81 -1.28 -1.14
C LYS A 43 -7.77 -0.18 -1.06
N ILE A 44 -7.65 0.60 -2.12
CA ILE A 44 -6.73 1.73 -2.22
C ILE A 44 -7.55 3.00 -2.40
N ASN A 45 -7.38 3.94 -1.48
CA ASN A 45 -8.00 5.26 -1.60
C ASN A 45 -7.06 6.15 -2.42
N ALA A 46 -7.30 6.20 -3.73
CA ALA A 46 -6.53 7.00 -4.68
C ALA A 46 -7.13 8.40 -4.84
N ILE A 47 -6.42 9.29 -5.54
CA ILE A 47 -6.86 10.68 -5.75
C ILE A 47 -8.16 10.78 -6.55
N ASP A 48 -8.35 9.87 -7.52
CA ASP A 48 -9.53 9.82 -8.38
C ASP A 48 -10.68 9.03 -7.74
N GLY A 49 -10.46 8.47 -6.54
CA GLY A 49 -11.45 7.72 -5.77
C GLY A 49 -10.94 6.37 -5.26
N PRO A 50 -11.79 5.63 -4.53
CA PRO A 50 -11.44 4.32 -4.03
C PRO A 50 -11.41 3.27 -5.14
N VAL A 51 -10.34 2.48 -5.18
CA VAL A 51 -10.13 1.39 -6.15
C VAL A 51 -9.93 0.07 -5.42
N TRP A 52 -10.53 -0.99 -5.94
CA TRP A 52 -10.31 -2.36 -5.49
C TRP A 52 -9.32 -3.06 -6.41
N VAL A 53 -8.27 -3.63 -5.84
CA VAL A 53 -7.19 -4.30 -6.58
C VAL A 53 -7.12 -5.76 -6.16
N GLN A 54 -7.14 -6.69 -7.12
CA GLN A 54 -6.86 -8.11 -6.84
C GLN A 54 -5.39 -8.28 -6.49
N ILE A 55 -5.08 -9.01 -5.43
CA ILE A 55 -3.69 -9.27 -5.05
C ILE A 55 -2.95 -10.08 -6.14
N ASN A 56 -3.67 -10.92 -6.88
CA ASN A 56 -3.11 -11.67 -8.01
C ASN A 56 -2.69 -10.79 -9.19
N ASP A 57 -3.26 -9.59 -9.30
CA ASP A 57 -2.93 -8.64 -10.38
C ASP A 57 -1.75 -7.74 -9.98
N VAL A 58 -1.27 -7.84 -8.74
CA VAL A 58 -0.17 -7.02 -8.23
C VAL A 58 1.17 -7.65 -8.57
N GLU A 59 1.98 -6.93 -9.34
CA GLU A 59 3.36 -7.29 -9.64
C GLU A 59 4.28 -6.93 -8.47
N SER A 60 4.19 -5.69 -7.99
CA SER A 60 5.05 -5.20 -6.91
C SER A 60 4.41 -4.04 -6.15
N ILE A 61 4.93 -3.78 -4.94
CA ILE A 61 4.51 -2.65 -4.12
C ILE A 61 5.70 -1.87 -3.58
N SER A 62 5.54 -0.55 -3.47
CA SER A 62 6.44 0.34 -2.74
C SER A 62 5.67 1.06 -1.64
N ARG A 63 6.17 0.98 -0.41
CA ARG A 63 5.59 1.63 0.77
C ARG A 63 6.29 2.94 1.04
N VAL A 64 5.54 4.03 1.15
CA VAL A 64 6.07 5.36 1.48
C VAL A 64 5.94 5.56 2.99
N VAL A 65 7.01 5.25 3.72
CA VAL A 65 7.06 5.41 5.17
C VAL A 65 7.60 6.80 5.50
N ARG A 66 6.83 7.61 6.23
CA ARG A 66 7.31 8.89 6.76
C ARG A 66 8.23 8.62 7.95
N LEU A 67 9.51 8.95 7.80
CA LEU A 67 10.44 8.99 8.93
C LEU A 67 10.21 10.30 9.69
N ARG A 68 9.79 10.21 10.95
CA ARG A 68 9.85 11.33 11.88
C ARG A 68 11.20 11.23 12.59
N VAL A 69 12.10 12.15 12.30
CA VAL A 69 13.34 12.30 13.06
C VAL A 69 13.01 13.22 14.22
N GLU A 70 12.91 12.67 15.43
CA GLU A 70 12.90 13.46 16.65
C GLU A 70 14.36 13.81 16.97
N GLY A 71 14.75 15.04 16.64
CA GLY A 71 16.04 15.60 17.06
C GLY A 71 15.81 16.58 18.20
N GLU A 72 16.44 16.35 19.35
CA GLU A 72 16.65 17.42 20.33
C GLU A 72 17.52 18.49 19.66
N THR A 73 17.06 19.74 19.71
CA THR A 73 17.93 20.86 19.34
C THR A 73 18.90 21.03 20.50
N ASP A 74 20.13 20.53 20.35
CA ASP A 74 21.21 20.89 21.26
C ASP A 74 21.33 22.42 21.27
N LYS A 75 21.08 23.00 22.44
CA LYS A 75 21.17 24.45 22.69
C LYS A 75 22.62 24.88 22.91
#